data_AF-A0A661KZP6-F1
#
_entry.id   AF-A0A661KZP6-F1
#
_cell.length_a   1.000
_cell.length_b   1.000
_cell.length_c   1.000
_cell.angle_alpha   90.00
_cell.angle_beta   90.00
_cell.angle_gamma   90.00
#
_symmetry.space_group_name_H-M   'P 1'
#
loop_
_entity.id
_entity.type
_entity.pdbx_description
1 polymer ?
#
loop_
_entity_poly.entity_id
_entity_poly.type
_entity_poly.pdbx_seq_one_letter_code
_entity_poly.pdbx_strand_id
1 'polypeptide(L)'
;ICSEKQAIDATLKSLADEDPRVGTVADRYWNARGGSHTDGGAFIFNLDPIAGSELDRRLTCIDKFGREIRAPEGQVPYLPGRIYYTLEDENKGRFDLSRFFDLQRPDLLVDFIKEGIRDWEYADLVDCLKEIKRWGLKGDAYFEVALEALTFLIDRRYPTYDKKRRSILQMFNHALENIFRHFPTLETEDAKTSYRLIDWETRQFFRGPSYDEKTLLIDASLFPPEGDHCDSRLMAEAYYRGWRRFIVFGLKGQRFHGCGFGPHSGGVRIDIYGSSGDYLGSGIDGLSIYVHGNAQDQLGQIMKSGKMVIFGDTGQTFMYGAKCGEVYVMGNAAGRPLINAVGRPRVVINGTCLDYLAESFMAGDPLNGGGFVVLNGLTFDDEGNVVPQPTPYPGSNLFSLASGGAIYVRDPYGHIEEQQLNGGEIVPMGQKDWDLILPYLQENERLFGISIEGDLLKVDGEKRSPLEVYRKVRPKGSGKIESNGLEEWGE
;
A
#
# COMPACT_ATOMS: atom_id res chain seq x y z
N ILE A 1 16.61 -13.31 6.42
CA ILE A 1 16.72 -11.83 6.52
C ILE A 1 15.29 -11.31 6.42
N CYS A 2 14.79 -10.60 7.43
CA CYS A 2 13.46 -9.98 7.43
C CYS A 2 13.61 -8.46 7.37
N SER A 3 12.66 -7.78 6.73
CA SER A 3 12.56 -6.32 6.79
C SER A 3 12.10 -5.87 8.17
N GLU A 4 12.32 -4.59 8.50
CA GLU A 4 12.01 -4.03 9.82
C GLU A 4 10.51 -4.18 10.16
N LYS A 5 9.62 -3.93 9.19
CA LYS A 5 8.18 -4.09 9.39
C LYS A 5 7.79 -5.55 9.65
N GLN A 6 8.39 -6.51 8.95
CA GLN A 6 8.10 -7.93 9.19
C GLN A 6 8.49 -8.35 10.61
N ALA A 7 9.64 -7.88 11.10
CA ALA A 7 10.09 -8.13 12.46
C ALA A 7 9.12 -7.52 13.49
N ILE A 8 8.63 -6.30 13.25
CA ILE A 8 7.63 -5.64 14.11
C ILE A 8 6.32 -6.45 14.12
N ASP A 9 5.78 -6.79 12.95
CA ASP A 9 4.50 -7.50 12.86
C ASP A 9 4.59 -8.90 13.48
N ALA A 10 5.70 -9.61 13.31
CA ALA A 10 5.95 -10.90 13.95
C ALA A 10 6.06 -10.77 15.48
N THR A 11 6.74 -9.73 15.96
CA THR A 11 6.87 -9.44 17.40
C THR A 11 5.51 -9.13 18.01
N LEU A 12 4.71 -8.28 17.36
CA LEU A 12 3.35 -7.95 17.83
C LEU A 12 2.42 -9.16 17.85
N LYS A 13 2.49 -10.03 16.83
CA LYS A 13 1.74 -11.30 16.84
C LYS A 13 2.15 -12.19 18.01
N SER A 14 3.46 -12.39 18.21
CA SER A 14 3.97 -13.21 19.33
C SER A 14 3.55 -12.64 20.69
N LEU A 15 3.61 -11.32 20.87
CA LEU A 15 3.18 -10.67 22.11
C LEU A 15 1.67 -10.76 22.32
N ALA A 16 0.88 -10.64 21.25
CA ALA A 16 -0.59 -10.74 21.31
C ALA A 16 -1.08 -12.15 21.69
N ASP A 17 -0.32 -13.18 21.31
CA ASP A 17 -0.58 -14.58 21.68
C ASP A 17 -0.40 -14.80 23.20
N GLU A 18 0.50 -14.05 23.84
CA GLU A 18 0.73 -14.10 25.29
C GLU A 18 -0.18 -13.13 26.07
N ASP A 19 -0.42 -11.93 25.53
CA ASP A 19 -1.22 -10.88 26.13
C ASP A 19 -2.14 -10.20 25.10
N PRO A 20 -3.46 -10.47 25.10
CA PRO A 20 -4.40 -9.95 24.11
C PRO A 20 -4.61 -8.43 24.19
N ARG A 21 -4.03 -7.74 25.18
CA ARG A 21 -3.98 -6.27 25.23
C ARG A 21 -3.04 -5.71 24.16
N VAL A 22 -2.03 -6.48 23.76
CA VAL A 22 -1.18 -6.18 22.62
C VAL A 22 -1.92 -6.59 21.35
N GLY A 23 -2.06 -5.66 20.41
CA GLY A 23 -2.68 -5.97 19.11
C GLY A 23 -1.68 -6.60 18.15
N THR A 24 -2.19 -7.26 17.11
CA THR A 24 -1.36 -7.88 16.06
C THR A 24 -0.93 -6.90 14.97
N VAL A 25 -1.39 -5.65 15.05
CA VAL A 25 -1.11 -4.54 14.13
C VAL A 25 -0.65 -3.34 14.96
N ALA A 26 0.35 -2.60 14.49
CA ALA A 26 0.83 -1.40 15.17
C ALA A 26 -0.18 -0.24 15.04
N ASP A 27 -0.23 0.65 16.03
CA ASP A 27 -1.02 1.90 15.93
C ASP A 27 -0.45 2.84 14.84
N ARG A 28 0.87 2.90 14.70
CA ARG A 28 1.58 3.68 13.68
C ARG A 28 2.78 2.91 13.14
N TYR A 29 3.05 3.10 11.85
CA TYR A 29 4.30 2.69 11.21
C TYR A 29 5.02 3.96 10.74
N TRP A 30 6.35 3.91 10.72
CA TRP A 30 7.16 5.04 10.31
C TRP A 30 8.39 4.56 9.55
N ASN A 31 8.69 5.17 8.40
CA ASN A 31 9.90 4.92 7.65
C ASN A 31 11.05 5.74 8.23
N ALA A 32 11.81 5.13 9.14
CA ALA A 32 12.91 5.75 9.85
C ALA A 32 14.25 5.16 9.36
N ARG A 33 15.22 6.02 9.00
CA ARG A 33 16.61 5.61 8.75
C ARG A 33 17.59 6.56 9.45
N GLY A 34 18.68 5.98 9.96
CA GLY A 34 19.74 6.72 10.65
C GLY A 34 20.32 7.80 9.74
N GLY A 35 20.17 9.06 10.13
CA GLY A 35 20.62 10.23 9.36
C GLY A 35 19.53 11.22 8.98
N SER A 36 18.24 10.84 9.12
CA SER A 36 17.12 11.78 8.92
C SER A 36 17.27 13.03 9.80
N HIS A 37 17.09 14.23 9.24
CA HIS A 37 17.12 15.48 10.00
C HIS A 37 15.73 15.92 10.47
N THR A 38 14.67 15.18 10.11
CA THR A 38 13.27 15.50 10.45
C THR A 38 12.78 14.74 11.68
N ASP A 39 13.07 13.43 11.75
CA ASP A 39 12.71 12.53 12.87
C ASP A 39 13.92 11.76 13.44
N GLY A 40 15.03 11.74 12.71
CA GLY A 40 16.25 11.07 13.15
C GLY A 40 16.33 9.57 13.07
N GLY A 41 15.23 8.91 12.77
CA GLY A 41 15.12 7.46 12.80
C GLY A 41 15.52 6.80 14.12
N ALA A 42 15.43 7.51 15.23
CA ALA A 42 15.72 6.99 16.57
C ALA A 42 14.64 7.45 17.55
N PHE A 43 14.13 6.49 18.32
CA PHE A 43 13.07 6.70 19.30
C PHE A 43 13.53 6.21 20.67
N ILE A 44 13.25 6.98 21.71
CA ILE A 44 13.57 6.65 23.09
C ILE A 44 12.25 6.37 23.81
N PHE A 45 12.14 5.16 24.37
CA PHE A 45 11.03 4.77 25.22
C PHE A 45 11.44 4.94 26.69
N ASN A 46 10.77 5.84 27.41
CA ASN A 46 10.99 6.06 28.84
C ASN A 46 9.83 5.49 29.65
N LEU A 47 10.14 4.94 30.82
CA LEU A 47 9.16 4.37 31.74
C LEU A 47 9.23 5.13 33.07
N ASP A 48 8.51 6.25 33.14
CA ASP A 48 8.59 7.19 34.26
C ASP A 48 7.64 6.76 35.41
N PRO A 49 8.04 6.86 36.69
CA PRO A 49 7.13 6.66 37.82
C PRO A 49 6.02 7.71 37.84
N ILE A 50 4.79 7.28 38.11
CA ILE A 50 3.65 8.19 38.26
C ILE A 50 3.58 8.63 39.73
N ALA A 51 3.54 9.95 39.96
CA ALA A 51 3.44 10.49 41.31
C ALA A 51 2.19 9.96 42.03
N GLY A 52 2.40 9.34 43.20
CA GLY A 52 1.32 8.74 44.00
C GLY A 52 1.08 7.24 43.76
N SER A 53 1.84 6.58 42.88
CA SER A 53 1.79 5.12 42.70
C SER A 53 3.20 4.53 42.62
N GLU A 54 3.52 3.56 43.48
CA GLU A 54 4.82 2.87 43.44
C GLU A 54 4.93 1.88 42.27
N LEU A 55 3.79 1.40 41.76
CA LEU A 55 3.72 0.36 40.73
C LEU A 55 3.44 0.91 39.34
N ASP A 56 2.67 2.00 39.23
CA ASP A 56 2.31 2.52 37.93
C ASP A 56 3.48 3.27 37.29
N ARG A 57 3.58 3.11 35.98
CA ARG A 57 4.59 3.75 35.16
C ARG A 57 3.95 4.37 33.93
N ARG A 58 4.43 5.54 33.53
CA ARG A 58 4.06 6.20 32.28
C ARG A 58 5.09 5.84 31.20
N LEU A 59 4.65 5.12 30.18
CA LEU A 59 5.44 4.91 28.98
C LEU A 59 5.35 6.18 28.11
N THR A 60 6.48 6.79 27.79
CA THR A 60 6.57 7.88 26.81
C THR A 60 7.49 7.48 25.68
N CYS A 61 7.19 7.93 24.46
CA CYS A 61 8.04 7.77 23.29
C CYS A 61 8.42 9.15 22.78
N ILE A 62 9.73 9.43 22.67
CA ILE A 62 10.23 10.68 22.08
C ILE A 62 11.12 10.36 20.89
N ASP A 63 11.08 11.21 19.87
CA ASP A 63 12.08 11.19 18.80
C ASP A 63 13.44 11.72 19.31
N LYS A 64 14.48 11.63 18.47
CA LYS A 64 15.83 12.10 18.85
C LYS A 64 15.91 13.61 19.14
N PHE A 65 14.89 14.38 18.73
CA PHE A 65 14.79 15.82 18.94
C PHE A 65 13.97 16.16 20.19
N GLY A 66 13.53 15.15 20.95
CA GLY A 66 12.72 15.31 22.15
C GLY A 66 11.25 15.60 21.87
N ARG A 67 10.78 15.47 20.62
CA ARG A 67 9.35 15.59 20.30
C ARG A 67 8.66 14.31 20.69
N GLU A 68 7.58 14.43 21.45
CA GLU A 68 6.82 13.28 21.87
C GLU A 68 5.98 12.70 20.72
N ILE A 69 6.07 11.39 20.56
CA ILE A 69 5.29 10.63 19.57
C ILE A 69 4.13 9.94 20.31
N ARG A 70 2.91 10.37 19.99
CA ARG A 70 1.69 9.86 20.61
C ARG A 70 0.81 9.13 19.59
N ALA A 71 0.09 8.13 20.07
CA ALA A 71 -1.10 7.61 19.39
C ALA A 71 -2.32 8.47 19.77
N PRO A 72 -3.42 8.44 19.01
CA PRO A 72 -4.63 9.16 19.37
C PRO A 72 -5.08 8.87 20.80
N GLU A 73 -5.40 9.92 21.54
CA GLU A 73 -5.93 9.83 22.89
C GLU A 73 -7.44 9.51 22.87
N GLY A 74 -7.96 8.98 23.97
CA GLY A 74 -9.40 8.67 24.10
C GLY A 74 -9.87 7.43 23.32
N GLN A 75 -8.97 6.69 22.67
CA GLN A 75 -9.32 5.47 21.93
C GLN A 75 -9.12 4.20 22.76
N VAL A 76 -10.09 3.29 22.68
CA VAL A 76 -10.10 2.00 23.38
C VAL A 76 -9.65 0.89 22.43
N PRO A 77 -8.71 -0.01 22.84
CA PRO A 77 -8.33 -1.17 22.05
C PRO A 77 -9.40 -2.27 22.09
N TYR A 78 -9.55 -2.99 20.97
CA TYR A 78 -10.20 -4.29 20.95
C TYR A 78 -9.36 -5.31 21.74
N LEU A 79 -10.05 -6.13 22.56
CA LEU A 79 -9.45 -7.21 23.35
C LEU A 79 -10.07 -8.55 22.92
N PRO A 80 -9.34 -9.38 22.16
CA PRO A 80 -9.78 -10.72 21.79
C PRO A 80 -10.18 -11.55 23.02
N GLY A 81 -11.24 -12.35 22.91
CA GLY A 81 -11.65 -13.31 23.95
C GLY A 81 -12.50 -12.73 25.09
N ARG A 82 -12.84 -11.43 25.08
CA ARG A 82 -13.97 -10.95 25.90
C ARG A 82 -15.26 -11.62 25.42
N ILE A 83 -15.90 -12.39 26.28
CA ILE A 83 -17.21 -12.99 26.01
C ILE A 83 -18.23 -11.85 25.99
N TYR A 84 -18.69 -11.50 24.79
CA TYR A 84 -19.83 -10.63 24.62
C TYR A 84 -21.07 -11.51 24.67
N TYR A 85 -21.80 -11.47 25.79
CA TYR A 85 -23.10 -12.15 25.88
C TYR A 85 -24.07 -11.42 24.95
N THR A 86 -24.36 -12.01 23.80
CA THR A 86 -25.55 -11.69 23.01
C THR A 86 -26.56 -12.81 23.21
N LEU A 87 -27.80 -12.46 23.51
CA LEU A 87 -28.92 -13.40 23.50
C LEU A 87 -29.13 -13.80 22.04
N GLU A 88 -28.69 -15.01 21.68
CA GLU A 88 -28.79 -15.54 20.33
C GLU A 88 -30.24 -15.92 20.01
N ASP A 89 -30.75 -15.34 18.93
CA ASP A 89 -31.80 -15.93 18.11
C ASP A 89 -31.11 -16.28 16.78
N GLU A 90 -30.53 -17.49 16.68
CA GLU A 90 -29.55 -17.91 15.66
C GLU A 90 -30.00 -17.72 14.20
N ASN A 91 -31.29 -17.46 13.96
CA ASN A 91 -31.90 -17.38 12.63
C ASN A 91 -32.32 -15.97 12.16
N LYS A 92 -32.11 -14.91 12.94
CA LYS A 92 -32.34 -13.54 12.47
C LYS A 92 -31.04 -12.74 12.49
N GLY A 93 -30.63 -12.26 11.30
CA GLY A 93 -29.52 -11.31 11.22
C GLY A 93 -29.84 -10.08 12.07
N ARG A 94 -28.90 -9.69 12.92
CA ARG A 94 -28.99 -8.47 13.75
C ARG A 94 -28.97 -7.23 12.85
N PHE A 95 -28.24 -7.32 11.74
CA PHE A 95 -28.10 -6.24 10.78
C PHE A 95 -28.85 -6.63 9.50
N ASP A 96 -29.72 -5.76 9.00
CA ASP A 96 -30.34 -5.96 7.69
C ASP A 96 -29.32 -5.68 6.57
N LEU A 97 -28.41 -6.63 6.36
CA LEU A 97 -27.36 -6.55 5.35
C LEU A 97 -27.85 -7.00 3.96
N SER A 98 -29.04 -7.63 3.89
CA SER A 98 -29.60 -8.17 2.64
C SER A 98 -29.61 -7.12 1.53
N ARG A 99 -30.04 -5.90 1.85
CA ARG A 99 -30.06 -4.74 0.95
C ARG A 99 -28.73 -4.40 0.29
N PHE A 100 -27.58 -4.71 0.90
CA PHE A 100 -26.29 -4.42 0.29
C PHE A 100 -25.82 -5.56 -0.62
N PHE A 101 -26.01 -6.80 -0.16
CA PHE A 101 -25.60 -7.99 -0.88
C PHE A 101 -26.50 -8.27 -2.10
N ASP A 102 -27.82 -8.21 -1.93
CA ASP A 102 -28.78 -8.49 -3.00
C ASP A 102 -28.75 -7.41 -4.09
N LEU A 103 -28.44 -6.16 -3.72
CA LEU A 103 -28.25 -5.05 -4.68
C LEU A 103 -26.83 -4.97 -5.25
N GLN A 104 -25.88 -5.79 -4.76
CA GLN A 104 -24.46 -5.74 -5.13
C GLN A 104 -23.84 -4.33 -4.95
N ARG A 105 -24.05 -3.74 -3.77
CA ARG A 105 -23.61 -2.37 -3.43
C ARG A 105 -22.57 -2.40 -2.30
N PRO A 106 -21.30 -2.74 -2.60
CA PRO A 106 -20.23 -2.73 -1.60
C PRO A 106 -19.95 -1.33 -1.04
N ASP A 107 -20.14 -0.29 -1.84
CA ASP A 107 -20.03 1.11 -1.43
C ASP A 107 -21.02 1.47 -0.30
N LEU A 108 -22.28 1.03 -0.40
CA LEU A 108 -23.27 1.24 0.65
C LEU A 108 -22.98 0.42 1.91
N LEU A 109 -22.39 -0.77 1.76
CA LEU A 109 -21.93 -1.57 2.90
C LEU A 109 -20.76 -0.88 3.63
N VAL A 110 -19.83 -0.28 2.88
CA VAL A 110 -18.73 0.53 3.45
C VAL A 110 -19.27 1.68 4.27
N ASP A 111 -20.20 2.46 3.72
CA ASP A 111 -20.80 3.60 4.42
C ASP A 111 -21.54 3.15 5.69
N PHE A 112 -22.32 2.07 5.60
CA PHE A 112 -22.99 1.47 6.74
C PHE A 112 -22.01 1.04 7.85
N ILE A 113 -20.89 0.41 7.50
CA ILE A 113 -19.88 0.01 8.49
C ILE A 113 -19.20 1.24 9.09
N LYS A 114 -18.90 2.28 8.31
CA LYS A 114 -18.28 3.53 8.82
C LYS A 114 -19.20 4.28 9.78
N GLU A 115 -20.50 4.32 9.50
CA GLU A 115 -21.51 4.81 10.44
C GLU A 115 -21.56 3.94 11.69
N GLY A 116 -21.58 2.61 11.51
CA GLY A 116 -21.52 1.65 12.60
C GLY A 116 -20.30 1.84 13.51
N ILE A 117 -19.09 2.05 12.98
CA ILE A 117 -17.87 2.29 13.77
C ILE A 117 -18.03 3.47 14.74
N ARG A 118 -18.83 4.48 14.41
CA ARG A 118 -19.12 5.62 15.29
C ARG A 118 -19.96 5.21 16.50
N ASP A 119 -20.99 4.41 16.27
CA ASP A 119 -22.07 4.20 17.24
C ASP A 119 -22.00 2.85 17.96
N TRP A 120 -21.28 1.88 17.39
CA TRP A 120 -21.22 0.50 17.87
C TRP A 120 -20.14 0.29 18.93
N GLU A 121 -20.35 -0.70 19.79
CA GLU A 121 -19.27 -1.32 20.54
C GLU A 121 -18.51 -2.33 19.65
N TYR A 122 -17.31 -2.75 20.07
CA TYR A 122 -16.58 -3.80 19.35
C TYR A 122 -17.38 -5.10 19.18
N ALA A 123 -18.28 -5.42 20.13
CA ALA A 123 -19.18 -6.57 20.06
C ALA A 123 -20.06 -6.54 18.80
N ASP A 124 -20.64 -5.37 18.52
CA ASP A 124 -21.55 -5.20 17.40
C ASP A 124 -20.79 -5.27 16.07
N LEU A 125 -19.56 -4.75 16.04
CA LEU A 125 -18.68 -4.90 14.88
C LEU A 125 -18.29 -6.37 14.65
N VAL A 126 -18.01 -7.14 15.70
CA VAL A 126 -17.78 -8.59 15.59
C VAL A 126 -19.01 -9.29 15.00
N ASP A 127 -20.21 -8.99 15.51
CA ASP A 127 -21.46 -9.57 15.00
C ASP A 127 -21.67 -9.22 13.52
N CYS A 128 -21.47 -7.95 13.15
CA CYS A 128 -21.58 -7.49 11.76
C CYS A 128 -20.61 -8.24 10.85
N LEU A 129 -19.34 -8.42 11.26
CA LEU A 129 -18.35 -9.18 10.50
C LEU A 129 -18.71 -10.67 10.37
N LYS A 130 -19.32 -11.28 11.40
CA LYS A 130 -19.86 -12.65 11.29
C LYS A 130 -21.01 -12.72 10.27
N GLU A 131 -21.88 -11.72 10.21
CA GLU A 131 -22.95 -11.66 9.21
C GLU A 131 -22.39 -11.48 7.80
N ILE A 132 -21.43 -10.57 7.61
CA ILE A 132 -20.72 -10.35 6.34
C ILE A 132 -20.08 -11.65 5.86
N LYS A 133 -19.40 -12.38 6.75
CA LYS A 133 -18.87 -13.73 6.43
C LYS A 133 -19.98 -14.68 5.97
N ARG A 134 -21.09 -14.77 6.72
CA ARG A 134 -22.23 -15.64 6.34
C ARG A 134 -22.78 -15.29 4.96
N TRP A 135 -22.88 -14.01 4.63
CA TRP A 135 -23.30 -13.54 3.30
C TRP A 135 -22.26 -13.86 2.22
N GLY A 136 -20.99 -13.56 2.45
CA GLY A 136 -19.91 -13.83 1.50
C GLY A 136 -19.77 -15.30 1.12
N LEU A 137 -20.14 -16.22 2.03
CA LEU A 137 -20.10 -17.66 1.77
C LEU A 137 -21.32 -18.21 1.00
N LYS A 138 -22.31 -17.38 0.67
CA LYS A 138 -23.50 -17.82 -0.11
C LYS A 138 -23.21 -17.98 -1.61
N GLY A 139 -22.14 -17.37 -2.12
CA GLY A 139 -21.73 -17.49 -3.54
C GLY A 139 -20.85 -16.33 -4.01
N ASP A 140 -20.24 -16.50 -5.18
CA ASP A 140 -19.20 -15.61 -5.73
C ASP A 140 -19.62 -14.13 -5.79
N ALA A 141 -20.86 -13.82 -6.22
CA ALA A 141 -21.33 -12.45 -6.32
C ALA A 141 -21.40 -11.77 -4.94
N TYR A 142 -21.83 -12.49 -3.92
CA TYR A 142 -21.88 -11.98 -2.55
C TYR A 142 -20.49 -11.91 -1.93
N PHE A 143 -19.60 -12.84 -2.27
CA PHE A 143 -18.21 -12.78 -1.86
C PHE A 143 -17.52 -11.52 -2.39
N GLU A 144 -17.71 -11.14 -3.66
CA GLU A 144 -17.10 -9.93 -4.22
C GLU A 144 -17.58 -8.67 -3.49
N VAL A 145 -18.86 -8.59 -3.09
CA VAL A 145 -19.37 -7.49 -2.26
C VAL A 145 -18.63 -7.41 -0.91
N ALA A 146 -18.46 -8.55 -0.24
CA ALA A 146 -17.73 -8.60 1.03
C ALA A 146 -16.24 -8.27 0.85
N LEU A 147 -15.60 -8.80 -0.19
CA LEU A 147 -14.20 -8.59 -0.53
C LEU A 147 -13.93 -7.11 -0.81
N GLU A 148 -14.71 -6.49 -1.69
CA GLU A 148 -14.55 -5.08 -2.06
C GLU A 148 -14.77 -4.16 -0.86
N ALA A 149 -15.81 -4.38 -0.06
CA ALA A 149 -16.10 -3.55 1.10
C ALA A 149 -15.02 -3.66 2.18
N LEU A 150 -14.62 -4.89 2.55
CA LEU A 150 -13.58 -5.09 3.57
C LEU A 150 -12.22 -4.60 3.09
N THR A 151 -11.86 -4.82 1.83
CA THR A 151 -10.61 -4.32 1.24
C THR A 151 -10.58 -2.80 1.25
N PHE A 152 -11.67 -2.13 0.85
CA PHE A 152 -11.79 -0.68 0.91
C PHE A 152 -11.56 -0.14 2.34
N LEU A 153 -12.16 -0.80 3.33
CA LEU A 153 -12.02 -0.41 4.74
C LEU A 153 -10.62 -0.68 5.33
N ILE A 154 -9.88 -1.64 4.77
CA ILE A 154 -8.47 -1.89 5.11
C ILE A 154 -7.59 -0.78 4.50
N ASP A 155 -7.81 -0.49 3.22
CA ASP A 155 -6.95 0.38 2.41
C ASP A 155 -7.12 1.86 2.75
N ARG A 156 -8.36 2.35 2.88
CA ARG A 156 -8.65 3.77 3.03
C ARG A 156 -8.47 4.28 4.47
N ARG A 157 -8.34 5.59 4.59
CA ARG A 157 -8.34 6.33 5.87
C ARG A 157 -9.71 6.95 6.10
N TYR A 158 -10.17 6.89 7.34
CA TYR A 158 -11.46 7.40 7.80
C TYR A 158 -11.45 7.47 9.34
N PRO A 159 -12.34 8.27 9.94
CA PRO A 159 -12.41 8.40 11.39
C PRO A 159 -12.76 7.06 12.06
N THR A 160 -12.01 6.70 13.10
CA THR A 160 -12.30 5.52 13.93
C THR A 160 -12.89 5.89 15.30
N TYR A 161 -13.13 7.18 15.54
CA TYR A 161 -13.75 7.72 16.76
C TYR A 161 -13.06 7.22 18.04
N ASP A 162 -13.80 6.55 18.90
CA ASP A 162 -13.37 5.98 20.18
C ASP A 162 -12.63 4.64 20.01
N LYS A 163 -12.49 4.10 18.80
CA LYS A 163 -11.83 2.83 18.53
C LYS A 163 -10.45 3.05 17.96
N LYS A 164 -9.49 2.26 18.43
CA LYS A 164 -8.14 2.27 17.87
C LYS A 164 -8.14 1.75 16.44
N ARG A 165 -7.51 2.50 15.53
CA ARG A 165 -7.35 2.07 14.12
C ARG A 165 -6.71 0.68 14.01
N ARG A 166 -5.68 0.39 14.82
CA ARG A 166 -5.05 -0.95 14.82
C ARG A 166 -6.04 -2.08 15.10
N SER A 167 -7.03 -1.83 15.95
CA SER A 167 -8.04 -2.80 16.34
C SER A 167 -9.04 -3.05 15.21
N ILE A 168 -9.50 -1.99 14.56
CA ILE A 168 -10.35 -2.07 13.37
C ILE A 168 -9.65 -2.85 12.24
N LEU A 169 -8.39 -2.50 11.94
CA LEU A 169 -7.59 -3.20 10.94
C LEU A 169 -7.36 -4.67 11.30
N GLN A 170 -7.06 -4.98 12.56
CA GLN A 170 -6.91 -6.36 13.02
C GLN A 170 -8.20 -7.15 12.80
N MET A 171 -9.36 -6.59 13.11
CA MET A 171 -10.67 -7.25 12.94
C MET A 171 -11.02 -7.47 11.46
N PHE A 172 -10.80 -6.48 10.60
CA PHE A 172 -11.08 -6.61 9.17
C PHE A 172 -10.15 -7.58 8.46
N ASN A 173 -8.84 -7.52 8.72
CA ASN A 173 -7.90 -8.50 8.18
C ASN A 173 -8.26 -9.93 8.64
N HIS A 174 -8.56 -10.11 9.93
CA HIS A 174 -8.96 -11.41 10.46
C HIS A 174 -10.26 -11.93 9.82
N ALA A 175 -11.28 -11.07 9.66
CA ALA A 175 -12.53 -11.44 9.01
C ALA A 175 -12.31 -11.86 7.55
N LEU A 176 -11.49 -11.10 6.81
CA LEU A 176 -11.21 -11.38 5.40
C LEU A 176 -10.41 -12.68 5.21
N GLU A 177 -9.34 -12.86 5.98
CA GLU A 177 -8.57 -14.12 5.95
C GLU A 177 -9.42 -15.33 6.34
N ASN A 178 -10.32 -15.18 7.31
CA ASN A 178 -11.26 -16.24 7.66
C ASN A 178 -12.15 -16.58 6.47
N ILE A 179 -12.70 -15.61 5.75
CA ILE A 179 -13.51 -15.88 4.55
C ILE A 179 -12.67 -16.63 3.50
N PHE A 180 -11.43 -16.18 3.24
CA PHE A 180 -10.53 -16.83 2.28
C PHE A 180 -10.28 -18.31 2.59
N ARG A 181 -10.04 -18.64 3.87
CA ARG A 181 -9.81 -20.01 4.33
C ARG A 181 -11.04 -20.93 4.24
N HIS A 182 -12.23 -20.41 3.94
CA HIS A 182 -13.42 -21.23 3.73
C HIS A 182 -13.63 -21.65 2.27
N PHE A 183 -12.81 -21.13 1.33
CA PHE A 183 -12.92 -21.54 -0.05
C PHE A 183 -12.43 -22.98 -0.25
N PRO A 184 -13.06 -23.75 -1.16
CA PRO A 184 -12.68 -25.13 -1.43
C PRO A 184 -11.27 -25.18 -2.00
N THR A 185 -10.53 -26.21 -1.58
CA THR A 185 -9.18 -26.49 -2.04
C THR A 185 -9.20 -27.05 -3.47
N LEU A 186 -8.05 -27.11 -4.14
CA LEU A 186 -7.93 -27.71 -5.47
C LEU A 186 -8.25 -29.21 -5.53
N GLU A 187 -8.28 -29.89 -4.38
CA GLU A 187 -8.73 -31.28 -4.24
C GLU A 187 -10.24 -31.44 -4.52
N THR A 188 -11.03 -30.40 -4.26
CA THR A 188 -12.49 -30.45 -4.41
C THR A 188 -12.88 -30.22 -5.87
N GLU A 189 -13.31 -31.28 -6.57
CA GLU A 189 -13.67 -31.21 -7.99
C GLU A 189 -15.04 -30.55 -8.25
N ASP A 190 -16.06 -30.86 -7.43
CA ASP A 190 -17.46 -30.43 -7.67
C ASP A 190 -17.85 -29.08 -7.03
N ALA A 191 -16.87 -28.24 -6.72
CA ALA A 191 -17.10 -26.96 -6.06
C ALA A 191 -17.70 -25.91 -7.03
N LYS A 192 -18.92 -25.44 -6.73
CA LYS A 192 -19.67 -24.41 -7.49
C LYS A 192 -19.21 -22.99 -7.18
N THR A 193 -17.94 -22.70 -7.39
CA THR A 193 -17.34 -21.36 -7.22
C THR A 193 -16.16 -21.21 -8.16
N SER A 194 -15.93 -19.98 -8.64
CA SER A 194 -14.79 -19.62 -9.49
C SER A 194 -13.47 -19.46 -8.72
N TYR A 195 -13.51 -19.66 -7.40
CA TYR A 195 -12.39 -19.50 -6.49
C TYR A 195 -11.85 -20.86 -6.03
N ARG A 196 -10.53 -20.98 -5.93
CA ARG A 196 -9.89 -22.14 -5.32
C ARG A 196 -8.80 -21.72 -4.36
N LEU A 197 -8.74 -22.41 -3.23
CA LEU A 197 -7.70 -22.24 -2.23
C LEU A 197 -6.56 -23.23 -2.47
N ILE A 198 -5.33 -22.76 -2.27
CA ILE A 198 -4.16 -23.59 -2.07
C ILE A 198 -3.38 -23.07 -0.85
N ASP A 199 -2.91 -24.00 -0.04
CA ASP A 199 -2.08 -23.77 1.13
C ASP A 199 -0.89 -24.75 1.12
N TRP A 200 -0.09 -24.72 2.18
CA TRP A 200 1.07 -25.61 2.29
C TRP A 200 0.63 -27.08 2.30
N GLU A 201 -0.40 -27.41 3.07
CA GLU A 201 -0.89 -28.77 3.30
C GLU A 201 -1.57 -29.39 2.09
N THR A 202 -2.12 -28.58 1.18
CA THR A 202 -2.89 -29.01 0.00
C THR A 202 -2.10 -28.91 -1.29
N ARG A 203 -0.85 -28.40 -1.25
CA ARG A 203 -0.02 -28.16 -2.44
C ARG A 203 0.23 -29.38 -3.33
N GLN A 204 0.10 -30.60 -2.81
CA GLN A 204 0.18 -31.83 -3.61
C GLN A 204 -0.93 -31.96 -4.66
N PHE A 205 -2.07 -31.28 -4.47
CA PHE A 205 -3.20 -31.26 -5.41
C PHE A 205 -3.10 -30.12 -6.43
N PHE A 206 -1.94 -29.48 -6.52
CA PHE A 206 -1.74 -28.31 -7.36
C PHE A 206 -1.93 -28.61 -8.85
N ARG A 207 -2.81 -27.84 -9.50
CA ARG A 207 -3.23 -28.00 -10.89
C ARG A 207 -3.59 -26.65 -11.53
N GLY A 208 -3.77 -26.65 -12.85
CA GLY A 208 -4.36 -25.51 -13.55
C GLY A 208 -5.86 -25.34 -13.25
N PRO A 209 -6.45 -24.19 -13.63
CA PRO A 209 -7.88 -23.95 -13.44
C PRO A 209 -8.72 -24.88 -14.33
N SER A 210 -9.80 -25.40 -13.78
CA SER A 210 -10.91 -26.01 -14.53
C SER A 210 -11.81 -24.92 -15.14
N TYR A 211 -12.75 -25.29 -16.01
CA TYR A 211 -13.52 -24.37 -16.86
C TYR A 211 -14.09 -23.12 -16.14
N ASP A 212 -14.70 -23.29 -14.96
CA ASP A 212 -15.31 -22.19 -14.20
C ASP A 212 -14.37 -21.52 -13.19
N GLU A 213 -13.17 -22.06 -12.98
CA GLU A 213 -12.20 -21.57 -12.01
C GLU A 213 -11.38 -20.40 -12.58
N LYS A 214 -11.30 -19.30 -11.84
CA LYS A 214 -10.72 -18.03 -12.31
C LYS A 214 -9.66 -17.48 -11.36
N THR A 215 -9.90 -17.60 -10.06
CA THR A 215 -9.06 -17.00 -9.02
C THR A 215 -8.44 -18.07 -8.13
N LEU A 216 -7.11 -18.02 -7.98
CA LEU A 216 -6.38 -18.82 -7.02
C LEU A 216 -6.10 -17.99 -5.77
N LEU A 217 -6.71 -18.38 -4.64
CA LEU A 217 -6.32 -17.89 -3.33
C LEU A 217 -5.13 -18.72 -2.84
N ILE A 218 -4.08 -18.05 -2.36
CA ILE A 218 -2.87 -18.67 -1.82
C ILE A 218 -2.75 -18.26 -0.36
N ASP A 219 -2.96 -19.20 0.56
CA ASP A 219 -2.59 -19.00 1.97
C ASP A 219 -1.07 -19.21 2.11
N ALA A 220 -0.34 -18.11 2.20
CA ALA A 220 1.11 -18.14 2.27
C ALA A 220 1.64 -18.48 3.67
N SER A 221 0.78 -18.60 4.70
CA SER A 221 1.18 -18.55 6.10
C SER A 221 2.16 -19.63 6.57
N LEU A 222 2.18 -20.77 5.87
CA LEU A 222 3.06 -21.92 6.14
C LEU A 222 4.06 -22.20 5.00
N PHE A 223 4.04 -21.41 3.93
CA PHE A 223 5.08 -21.46 2.90
C PHE A 223 6.39 -20.85 3.39
N PRO A 224 7.55 -21.41 3.00
CA PRO A 224 8.83 -20.80 3.28
C PRO A 224 8.94 -19.43 2.58
N PRO A 225 9.64 -18.45 3.18
CA PRO A 225 9.73 -17.10 2.64
C PRO A 225 10.49 -16.98 1.31
N GLU A 226 11.34 -17.96 1.00
CA GLU A 226 12.14 -18.05 -0.21
C GLU A 226 12.53 -19.51 -0.51
N GLY A 227 13.18 -19.74 -1.65
CA GLY A 227 13.62 -21.07 -2.09
C GLY A 227 12.66 -21.74 -3.06
N ASP A 228 12.95 -23.00 -3.41
CA ASP A 228 12.24 -23.71 -4.48
C ASP A 228 10.80 -24.11 -4.12
N HIS A 229 10.47 -24.07 -2.83
CA HIS A 229 9.15 -24.43 -2.31
C HIS A 229 8.36 -23.23 -1.79
N CYS A 230 8.76 -21.99 -2.10
CA CYS A 230 7.99 -20.81 -1.68
C CYS A 230 6.71 -20.63 -2.51
N ASP A 231 5.77 -19.88 -1.93
CA ASP A 231 4.50 -19.51 -2.54
C ASP A 231 4.68 -18.69 -3.83
N SER A 232 5.68 -17.81 -3.91
CA SER A 232 5.97 -17.04 -5.13
C SER A 232 6.34 -17.91 -6.32
N ARG A 233 7.10 -19.01 -6.10
CA ARG A 233 7.41 -19.99 -7.15
C ARG A 233 6.16 -20.76 -7.58
N LEU A 234 5.36 -21.18 -6.61
CA LEU A 234 4.07 -21.83 -6.87
C LEU A 234 3.15 -20.93 -7.71
N MET A 235 3.08 -19.64 -7.37
CA MET A 235 2.25 -18.66 -8.06
C MET A 235 2.71 -18.43 -9.52
N ALA A 236 4.02 -18.36 -9.76
CA ALA A 236 4.56 -18.27 -11.12
C ALA A 236 4.23 -19.52 -11.96
N GLU A 237 4.37 -20.71 -11.37
CA GLU A 237 3.97 -21.97 -12.02
C GLU A 237 2.45 -22.02 -12.28
N ALA A 238 1.64 -21.49 -11.35
CA ALA A 238 0.19 -21.44 -11.50
C ALA A 238 -0.21 -20.57 -12.71
N TYR A 239 0.51 -19.48 -12.95
CA TYR A 239 0.33 -18.67 -14.15
C TYR A 239 0.60 -19.47 -15.43
N TYR A 240 1.69 -20.23 -15.50
CA TYR A 240 1.97 -21.08 -16.66
C TYR A 240 0.92 -22.18 -16.85
N ARG A 241 0.26 -22.60 -15.77
CA ARG A 241 -0.87 -23.55 -15.81
C ARG A 241 -2.22 -22.93 -16.18
N GLY A 242 -2.29 -21.61 -16.36
CA GLY A 242 -3.49 -20.93 -16.86
C GLY A 242 -4.18 -19.99 -15.87
N TRP A 243 -3.76 -19.95 -14.60
CA TRP A 243 -4.32 -19.01 -13.63
C TRP A 243 -3.97 -17.55 -14.00
N ARG A 244 -4.91 -16.62 -13.77
CA ARG A 244 -4.74 -15.20 -14.14
C ARG A 244 -5.08 -14.21 -13.02
N ARG A 245 -5.91 -14.59 -12.04
CA ARG A 245 -6.19 -13.78 -10.84
C ARG A 245 -5.66 -14.51 -9.61
N PHE A 246 -4.91 -13.80 -8.79
CA PHE A 246 -4.29 -14.32 -7.57
C PHE A 246 -4.65 -13.44 -6.38
N ILE A 247 -5.04 -14.07 -5.27
CA ILE A 247 -5.19 -13.41 -3.97
C ILE A 247 -4.24 -14.10 -3.01
N VAL A 248 -3.21 -13.41 -2.54
CA VAL A 248 -2.21 -13.96 -1.61
C VAL A 248 -2.43 -13.33 -0.25
N PHE A 249 -2.53 -14.14 0.80
CA PHE A 249 -2.78 -13.69 2.16
C PHE A 249 -1.99 -14.50 3.19
N GLY A 250 -2.06 -14.09 4.46
CA GLY A 250 -1.31 -14.75 5.54
C GLY A 250 0.20 -14.49 5.48
N LEU A 251 0.62 -13.44 4.76
CA LEU A 251 2.03 -13.10 4.55
C LEU A 251 2.74 -12.68 5.84
N LYS A 252 3.97 -13.16 5.98
CA LYS A 252 4.91 -12.94 7.09
C LYS A 252 6.31 -12.57 6.56
N GLY A 253 6.39 -12.10 5.33
CA GLY A 253 7.62 -11.65 4.68
C GLY A 253 8.13 -12.52 3.55
N GLN A 254 7.29 -13.39 2.99
CA GLN A 254 7.58 -14.14 1.78
C GLN A 254 7.94 -13.17 0.64
N ARG A 255 8.97 -13.51 -0.14
CA ARG A 255 9.62 -12.61 -1.11
C ARG A 255 9.19 -12.93 -2.54
N PHE A 256 9.47 -12.01 -3.46
CA PHE A 256 9.40 -12.24 -4.91
C PHE A 256 7.99 -12.47 -5.51
N HIS A 257 6.90 -12.03 -4.86
CA HIS A 257 5.56 -12.15 -5.46
C HIS A 257 5.49 -11.42 -6.80
N GLY A 258 4.97 -12.09 -7.83
CA GLY A 258 4.88 -11.55 -9.19
C GLY A 258 6.15 -11.76 -10.04
N CYS A 259 7.26 -12.23 -9.46
CA CYS A 259 8.46 -12.57 -10.21
C CYS A 259 8.30 -13.88 -10.99
N GLY A 260 8.96 -13.99 -12.14
CA GLY A 260 9.03 -15.26 -12.90
C GLY A 260 7.82 -15.56 -13.80
N PHE A 261 6.87 -14.64 -13.93
CA PHE A 261 5.72 -14.75 -14.84
C PHE A 261 6.10 -14.63 -16.33
N GLY A 262 7.37 -14.35 -16.63
CA GLY A 262 7.85 -14.19 -17.99
C GLY A 262 7.36 -12.90 -18.67
N PRO A 263 7.68 -12.74 -19.97
CA PRO A 263 7.27 -11.57 -20.73
C PRO A 263 5.75 -11.59 -21.01
N HIS A 264 5.17 -10.42 -21.26
CA HIS A 264 3.78 -10.25 -21.69
C HIS A 264 2.71 -10.85 -20.75
N SER A 265 2.88 -10.69 -19.43
CA SER A 265 1.91 -11.10 -18.40
C SER A 265 0.69 -10.16 -18.28
N GLY A 266 0.35 -9.44 -19.35
CA GLY A 266 -0.81 -8.56 -19.40
C GLY A 266 -2.12 -9.30 -19.11
N GLY A 267 -3.01 -8.64 -18.36
CA GLY A 267 -4.29 -9.22 -17.93
C GLY A 267 -4.21 -10.09 -16.67
N VAL A 268 -3.01 -10.35 -16.13
CA VAL A 268 -2.84 -10.96 -14.82
C VAL A 268 -3.05 -9.91 -13.71
N ARG A 269 -3.77 -10.29 -12.66
CA ARG A 269 -3.93 -9.49 -11.44
C ARG A 269 -3.49 -10.26 -10.21
N ILE A 270 -2.73 -9.60 -9.33
CA ILE A 270 -2.28 -10.13 -8.05
C ILE A 270 -2.70 -9.15 -6.95
N ASP A 271 -3.51 -9.61 -6.00
CA ASP A 271 -3.88 -8.87 -4.80
C ASP A 271 -3.11 -9.46 -3.61
N ILE A 272 -2.40 -8.61 -2.88
CA ILE A 272 -1.46 -8.97 -1.81
C ILE A 272 -1.98 -8.43 -0.48
N TYR A 273 -2.35 -9.34 0.42
CA TYR A 273 -2.83 -9.04 1.76
C TYR A 273 -1.83 -9.47 2.82
N GLY A 274 -1.54 -8.57 3.76
CA GLY A 274 -0.55 -8.76 4.81
C GLY A 274 0.85 -8.26 4.41
N SER A 275 1.87 -8.70 5.15
CA SER A 275 3.21 -8.13 5.03
C SER A 275 4.06 -8.93 4.05
N SER A 276 4.05 -8.52 2.77
CA SER A 276 4.93 -9.09 1.75
C SER A 276 6.41 -8.83 2.06
N GLY A 277 7.29 -9.53 1.37
CA GLY A 277 8.73 -9.34 1.42
C GLY A 277 9.32 -8.57 0.27
N ASP A 278 10.64 -8.50 0.28
CA ASP A 278 11.43 -7.76 -0.70
C ASP A 278 11.22 -8.31 -2.12
N TYR A 279 11.55 -7.47 -3.11
CA TYR A 279 11.53 -7.82 -4.54
C TYR A 279 10.15 -8.19 -5.10
N LEU A 280 9.06 -7.84 -4.42
CA LEU A 280 7.72 -7.94 -4.99
C LEU A 280 7.70 -7.21 -6.35
N GLY A 281 7.15 -7.86 -7.37
CA GLY A 281 7.03 -7.29 -8.72
C GLY A 281 8.36 -7.03 -9.42
N SER A 282 9.46 -7.66 -9.01
CA SER A 282 10.74 -7.51 -9.74
C SER A 282 10.68 -8.18 -11.12
N GLY A 283 11.10 -7.46 -12.15
CA GLY A 283 11.16 -7.94 -13.54
C GLY A 283 9.81 -8.17 -14.21
N ILE A 284 8.72 -7.59 -13.69
CA ILE A 284 7.39 -7.77 -14.27
C ILE A 284 7.25 -7.08 -15.64
N ASP A 285 6.47 -7.71 -16.51
CA ASP A 285 6.19 -7.24 -17.87
C ASP A 285 4.70 -7.43 -18.21
N GLY A 286 3.83 -6.62 -17.60
CA GLY A 286 2.44 -6.43 -18.03
C GLY A 286 1.38 -6.64 -16.95
N LEU A 287 1.65 -7.47 -15.95
CA LEU A 287 0.70 -7.77 -14.87
C LEU A 287 0.37 -6.54 -14.01
N SER A 288 -0.70 -6.65 -13.23
CA SER A 288 -1.11 -5.65 -12.23
C SER A 288 -0.97 -6.22 -10.82
N ILE A 289 -0.34 -5.47 -9.91
CA ILE A 289 -0.24 -5.84 -8.49
C ILE A 289 -0.87 -4.76 -7.61
N TYR A 290 -1.70 -5.20 -6.67
CA TYR A 290 -2.30 -4.37 -5.63
C TYR A 290 -1.80 -4.85 -4.28
N VAL A 291 -1.12 -3.98 -3.53
CA VAL A 291 -0.64 -4.24 -2.18
C VAL A 291 -1.54 -3.53 -1.19
N HIS A 292 -2.33 -4.32 -0.44
CA HIS A 292 -3.31 -3.85 0.54
C HIS A 292 -2.62 -3.59 1.89
N GLY A 293 -1.75 -2.57 1.89
CA GLY A 293 -0.89 -2.21 3.00
C GLY A 293 0.47 -1.71 2.55
N ASN A 294 1.48 -1.88 3.40
CA ASN A 294 2.85 -1.46 3.10
C ASN A 294 3.62 -2.54 2.32
N ALA A 295 4.50 -2.11 1.43
CA ALA A 295 5.44 -2.93 0.69
C ALA A 295 6.89 -2.70 1.16
N GLN A 296 7.74 -3.70 0.96
CA GLN A 296 9.13 -3.69 1.46
C GLN A 296 10.13 -3.20 0.41
N ASP A 297 11.40 -3.53 0.61
CA ASP A 297 12.51 -3.06 -0.21
C ASP A 297 12.50 -3.70 -1.61
N GLN A 298 13.07 -2.98 -2.58
CA GLN A 298 13.30 -3.44 -3.96
C GLN A 298 12.03 -3.79 -4.74
N LEU A 299 10.89 -3.27 -4.28
CA LEU A 299 9.60 -3.36 -4.94
C LEU A 299 9.69 -2.85 -6.38
N GLY A 300 9.24 -3.63 -7.37
CA GLY A 300 9.19 -3.19 -8.78
C GLY A 300 10.56 -3.02 -9.45
N GLN A 301 11.62 -3.61 -8.89
CA GLN A 301 12.95 -3.58 -9.50
C GLN A 301 12.91 -4.05 -10.95
N ILE A 302 13.62 -3.36 -11.86
CA ILE A 302 13.71 -3.65 -13.30
C ILE A 302 12.36 -3.88 -14.00
N MET A 303 11.27 -3.31 -13.46
CA MET A 303 9.93 -3.40 -14.04
C MET A 303 9.92 -2.89 -15.49
N LYS A 304 9.42 -3.71 -16.41
CA LYS A 304 9.38 -3.42 -17.86
C LYS A 304 8.04 -2.89 -18.34
N SER A 305 6.93 -3.33 -17.75
CA SER A 305 5.58 -2.80 -18.00
C SER A 305 4.60 -3.34 -16.95
N GLY A 306 3.39 -2.79 -16.89
CA GLY A 306 2.33 -3.20 -15.95
C GLY A 306 1.92 -2.08 -14.99
N LYS A 307 1.11 -2.45 -14.00
CA LYS A 307 0.57 -1.52 -13.01
C LYS A 307 0.86 -1.99 -11.59
N MET A 308 1.19 -1.06 -10.70
CA MET A 308 1.37 -1.37 -9.28
C MET A 308 0.69 -0.32 -8.40
N VAL A 309 -0.08 -0.76 -7.41
CA VAL A 309 -0.80 0.11 -6.48
C VAL A 309 -0.47 -0.31 -5.06
N ILE A 310 -0.02 0.63 -4.24
CA ILE A 310 0.37 0.40 -2.86
C ILE A 310 -0.49 1.28 -1.96
N PHE A 311 -1.37 0.66 -1.16
CA PHE A 311 -2.26 1.33 -0.19
C PHE A 311 -1.57 1.67 1.14
N GLY A 312 -0.25 1.85 1.10
CA GLY A 312 0.60 2.12 2.24
C GLY A 312 1.94 2.70 1.79
N ASP A 313 2.97 2.45 2.57
CA ASP A 313 4.34 2.90 2.30
C ASP A 313 5.14 1.87 1.49
N THR A 314 6.22 2.31 0.83
CA THR A 314 7.19 1.42 0.13
C THR A 314 8.59 1.53 0.72
N GLY A 315 9.34 0.42 0.72
CA GLY A 315 10.70 0.33 1.21
C GLY A 315 11.77 0.96 0.30
N GLN A 316 13.04 0.66 0.61
CA GLN A 316 14.24 1.18 -0.06
C GLN A 316 14.32 0.71 -1.50
N THR A 317 14.97 1.52 -2.36
CA THR A 317 15.30 1.13 -3.75
C THR A 317 14.08 0.67 -4.55
N PHE A 318 12.91 1.23 -4.20
CA PHE A 318 11.67 1.08 -4.94
C PHE A 318 11.89 1.44 -6.43
N MET A 319 11.46 0.57 -7.34
CA MET A 319 11.63 0.68 -8.79
C MET A 319 13.09 0.88 -9.26
N TYR A 320 14.05 0.28 -8.56
CA TYR A 320 15.45 0.29 -8.99
C TYR A 320 15.60 -0.23 -10.41
N GLY A 321 16.16 0.59 -11.31
CA GLY A 321 16.44 0.20 -12.69
C GLY A 321 15.20 -0.04 -13.57
N ALA A 322 14.01 0.37 -13.12
CA ALA A 322 12.76 0.22 -13.87
C ALA A 322 12.84 0.89 -15.25
N LYS A 323 12.17 0.32 -16.24
CA LYS A 323 12.15 0.78 -17.65
C LYS A 323 10.84 1.49 -18.02
N CYS A 324 9.76 1.16 -17.33
CA CYS A 324 8.39 1.61 -17.56
C CYS A 324 7.55 1.24 -16.33
N GLY A 325 6.25 1.43 -16.43
CA GLY A 325 5.27 1.02 -15.43
C GLY A 325 4.43 2.21 -14.96
N GLU A 326 3.19 1.92 -14.60
CA GLU A 326 2.27 2.87 -13.99
C GLU A 326 2.13 2.52 -12.51
N VAL A 327 2.66 3.37 -11.61
CA VAL A 327 2.75 3.02 -10.17
C VAL A 327 2.21 4.12 -9.28
N TYR A 328 1.42 3.73 -8.28
CA TYR A 328 0.78 4.63 -7.33
C TYR A 328 1.07 4.21 -5.89
N VAL A 329 1.57 5.14 -5.08
CA VAL A 329 1.87 4.95 -3.67
C VAL A 329 1.00 5.91 -2.84
N MET A 330 0.17 5.35 -1.97
CA MET A 330 -0.69 6.16 -1.09
C MET A 330 0.10 6.85 0.01
N GLY A 331 1.14 6.19 0.53
CA GLY A 331 2.00 6.70 1.60
C GLY A 331 3.35 7.20 1.09
N ASN A 332 4.37 6.98 1.91
CA ASN A 332 5.74 7.41 1.70
C ASN A 332 6.58 6.34 0.98
N ALA A 333 7.64 6.77 0.30
CA ALA A 333 8.73 5.88 -0.10
C ALA A 333 9.93 6.02 0.84
N ALA A 334 10.74 4.97 1.00
CA ALA A 334 11.98 5.09 1.75
C ALA A 334 13.09 5.73 0.88
N GLY A 335 14.35 5.30 1.05
CA GLY A 335 15.50 5.89 0.35
C GLY A 335 15.72 5.32 -1.05
N ARG A 336 16.32 6.15 -1.92
CA ARG A 336 16.66 5.84 -3.31
C ARG A 336 15.50 5.32 -4.19
N PRO A 337 14.26 5.85 -4.08
CA PRO A 337 13.20 5.47 -5.01
C PRO A 337 13.56 5.89 -6.44
N LEU A 338 13.30 5.00 -7.41
CA LEU A 338 13.60 5.14 -8.83
C LEU A 338 15.08 5.35 -9.20
N ILE A 339 16.01 4.93 -8.34
CA ILE A 339 17.43 4.96 -8.69
C ILE A 339 17.69 4.17 -9.99
N ASN A 340 18.47 4.75 -10.91
CA ASN A 340 18.80 4.18 -12.22
C ASN A 340 17.58 3.83 -13.11
N ALA A 341 16.38 4.34 -12.81
CA ALA A 341 15.23 4.11 -13.68
C ALA A 341 15.39 4.89 -14.99
N VAL A 342 14.94 4.27 -16.09
CA VAL A 342 15.12 4.74 -17.46
C VAL A 342 13.82 4.60 -18.25
N GLY A 343 13.77 5.14 -19.46
CA GLY A 343 12.63 4.92 -20.35
C GLY A 343 11.41 5.75 -19.93
N ARG A 344 10.29 5.09 -19.59
CA ARG A 344 8.98 5.75 -19.45
C ARG A 344 8.19 5.44 -18.15
N PRO A 345 8.82 5.31 -16.97
CA PRO A 345 8.08 5.13 -15.72
C PRO A 345 7.14 6.31 -15.45
N ARG A 346 5.93 6.01 -14.93
CA ARG A 346 4.90 6.98 -14.58
C ARG A 346 4.50 6.71 -13.14
N VAL A 347 5.03 7.51 -12.20
CA VAL A 347 4.91 7.20 -10.77
C VAL A 347 4.28 8.35 -10.01
N VAL A 348 3.32 8.06 -9.13
CA VAL A 348 2.73 9.01 -8.18
C VAL A 348 3.03 8.55 -6.77
N ILE A 349 3.71 9.38 -5.99
CA ILE A 349 3.98 9.19 -4.56
C ILE A 349 3.21 10.29 -3.81
N ASN A 350 2.16 9.90 -3.09
CA ASN A 350 1.34 10.88 -2.38
C ASN A 350 2.02 11.40 -1.12
N GLY A 351 2.75 10.54 -0.44
CA GLY A 351 3.57 10.92 0.70
C GLY A 351 4.81 11.70 0.33
N THR A 352 5.83 11.53 1.15
CA THR A 352 7.19 11.99 0.87
C THR A 352 8.10 10.80 0.55
N CYS A 353 9.39 11.07 0.37
CA CYS A 353 10.41 10.05 0.34
C CYS A 353 11.65 10.45 1.12
N LEU A 354 12.45 9.47 1.53
CA LEU A 354 13.79 9.76 2.05
C LEU A 354 14.71 10.19 0.89
N ASP A 355 16.02 10.23 1.15
CA ASP A 355 16.98 10.82 0.23
C ASP A 355 17.13 10.04 -1.10
N TYR A 356 17.65 10.73 -2.12
CA TYR A 356 17.98 10.20 -3.45
C TYR A 356 16.78 9.78 -4.34
N LEU A 357 15.66 10.51 -4.28
CA LEU A 357 14.57 10.29 -5.23
C LEU A 357 15.04 10.55 -6.66
N ALA A 358 14.88 9.55 -7.52
CA ALA A 358 15.23 9.55 -8.94
C ALA A 358 16.71 9.92 -9.17
N GLU A 359 17.60 9.36 -8.35
CA GLU A 359 19.03 9.37 -8.58
C GLU A 359 19.39 8.64 -9.88
N SER A 360 20.21 9.26 -10.72
CA SER A 360 20.62 8.72 -12.03
C SER A 360 19.42 8.34 -12.91
N PHE A 361 18.36 9.16 -12.87
CA PHE A 361 17.18 8.97 -13.70
C PHE A 361 17.47 9.35 -15.16
N MET A 362 17.26 8.39 -16.07
CA MET A 362 17.58 8.53 -17.50
C MET A 362 16.33 8.28 -18.33
N ALA A 363 15.26 9.00 -18.00
CA ALA A 363 13.93 8.73 -18.52
C ALA A 363 13.52 9.63 -19.70
N GLY A 364 14.44 10.30 -20.39
CA GLY A 364 14.12 11.17 -21.54
C GLY A 364 13.18 12.33 -21.23
N ASP A 365 12.65 13.04 -22.23
CA ASP A 365 11.73 14.17 -21.96
C ASP A 365 10.29 13.67 -21.72
N PRO A 366 9.66 13.96 -20.55
CA PRO A 366 8.29 13.55 -20.27
C PRO A 366 7.26 13.96 -21.33
N LEU A 367 7.44 15.13 -21.95
CA LEU A 367 6.53 15.65 -23.00
C LEU A 367 6.72 14.94 -24.35
N ASN A 368 7.80 14.18 -24.50
CA ASN A 368 8.12 13.37 -25.68
C ASN A 368 8.18 11.87 -25.34
N GLY A 369 7.33 11.43 -24.41
CA GLY A 369 7.16 10.01 -24.07
C GLY A 369 8.13 9.47 -23.01
N GLY A 370 8.99 10.32 -22.45
CA GLY A 370 9.83 10.01 -21.30
C GLY A 370 9.07 9.81 -19.99
N GLY A 371 9.78 9.37 -18.95
CA GLY A 371 9.23 9.07 -17.63
C GLY A 371 9.24 10.25 -16.67
N PHE A 372 8.37 10.20 -15.66
CA PHE A 372 8.28 11.20 -14.60
C PHE A 372 7.88 10.60 -13.26
N VAL A 373 8.08 11.40 -12.21
CA VAL A 373 7.53 11.16 -10.88
C VAL A 373 6.67 12.34 -10.45
N VAL A 374 5.52 12.09 -9.83
CA VAL A 374 4.75 13.10 -9.09
C VAL A 374 4.97 12.85 -7.60
N LEU A 375 5.34 13.90 -6.87
CA LEU A 375 5.56 13.87 -5.42
C LEU A 375 4.63 14.87 -4.74
N ASN A 376 3.63 14.39 -3.98
CA ASN A 376 2.61 15.27 -3.41
C ASN A 376 2.93 15.78 -1.99
N GLY A 377 3.76 15.08 -1.21
CA GLY A 377 4.15 15.56 0.12
C GLY A 377 2.98 15.65 1.11
N LEU A 378 2.08 14.67 1.09
CA LEU A 378 0.86 14.62 1.90
C LEU A 378 0.94 13.50 2.96
N THR A 379 0.08 13.57 3.95
CA THR A 379 -0.17 12.48 4.90
C THR A 379 -1.64 12.47 5.26
N PHE A 380 -2.06 11.50 6.06
CA PHE A 380 -3.37 11.48 6.68
C PHE A 380 -3.25 11.81 8.17
N ASP A 381 -4.16 12.62 8.69
CA ASP A 381 -4.33 12.80 10.12
C ASP A 381 -5.06 11.58 10.75
N ASP A 382 -5.27 11.62 12.07
CA ASP A 382 -5.87 10.52 12.82
C ASP A 382 -7.37 10.35 12.50
N GLU A 383 -8.01 11.39 11.96
CA GLU A 383 -9.37 11.41 11.45
C GLU A 383 -9.46 10.95 9.98
N GLY A 384 -8.32 10.76 9.33
CA GLY A 384 -8.22 10.32 7.94
C GLY A 384 -8.42 11.42 6.90
N ASN A 385 -8.32 12.70 7.28
CA ASN A 385 -8.25 13.80 6.34
C ASN A 385 -6.86 13.88 5.71
N VAL A 386 -6.80 14.32 4.45
CA VAL A 386 -5.54 14.56 3.76
C VAL A 386 -4.96 15.90 4.23
N VAL A 387 -3.72 15.87 4.71
CA VAL A 387 -3.01 17.07 5.21
C VAL A 387 -1.61 17.15 4.61
N PRO A 388 -1.07 18.36 4.37
CA PRO A 388 0.28 18.52 3.88
C PRO A 388 1.31 18.10 4.94
N GLN A 389 2.40 17.48 4.52
CA GLN A 389 3.58 17.32 5.35
C GLN A 389 4.32 18.66 5.49
N PRO A 390 5.12 18.86 6.56
CA PRO A 390 5.87 20.10 6.75
C PRO A 390 6.83 20.44 5.61
N THR A 391 7.36 19.41 4.93
CA THR A 391 8.13 19.55 3.70
C THR A 391 7.72 18.46 2.72
N PRO A 392 7.60 18.76 1.42
CA PRO A 392 7.30 17.73 0.43
C PRO A 392 8.46 16.74 0.24
N TYR A 393 9.70 17.14 0.54
CA TYR A 393 10.89 16.28 0.47
C TYR A 393 11.91 16.64 1.57
N PRO A 394 12.16 15.74 2.54
CA PRO A 394 13.12 15.95 3.62
C PRO A 394 14.56 15.51 3.26
N GLY A 395 14.84 15.03 2.04
CA GLY A 395 16.20 14.65 1.63
C GLY A 395 17.05 15.85 1.20
N SER A 396 18.30 15.58 0.81
CA SER A 396 19.26 16.59 0.34
C SER A 396 19.84 16.31 -1.06
N ASN A 397 19.47 15.18 -1.68
CA ASN A 397 19.94 14.74 -3.00
C ASN A 397 18.76 14.40 -3.92
N LEU A 398 17.81 15.31 -4.08
CA LEU A 398 16.70 15.17 -5.01
C LEU A 398 17.22 15.18 -6.46
N PHE A 399 16.79 14.20 -7.25
CA PHE A 399 17.06 14.14 -8.68
C PHE A 399 18.54 14.16 -9.05
N SER A 400 19.37 13.59 -8.18
CA SER A 400 20.82 13.66 -8.30
C SER A 400 21.33 12.89 -9.52
N LEU A 401 22.22 13.47 -10.31
CA LEU A 401 22.82 12.83 -11.50
C LEU A 401 21.81 12.41 -12.59
N ALA A 402 20.57 12.89 -12.52
CA ALA A 402 19.58 12.61 -13.55
C ALA A 402 19.99 13.27 -14.89
N SER A 403 19.81 12.54 -15.98
CA SER A 403 20.06 13.03 -17.36
C SER A 403 18.80 13.10 -18.20
N GLY A 404 17.67 12.57 -17.69
CA GLY A 404 16.37 12.66 -18.33
C GLY A 404 15.24 12.40 -17.34
N GLY A 405 14.04 12.85 -17.70
CA GLY A 405 12.81 12.77 -16.93
C GLY A 405 12.47 14.09 -16.25
N ALA A 406 11.43 14.07 -15.43
CA ALA A 406 11.11 15.16 -14.52
C ALA A 406 10.47 14.66 -13.23
N ILE A 407 10.56 15.49 -12.19
CA ILE A 407 9.72 15.36 -11.00
C ILE A 407 8.75 16.53 -10.97
N TYR A 408 7.47 16.25 -10.81
CA TYR A 408 6.42 17.24 -10.54
C TYR A 408 6.13 17.21 -9.04
N VAL A 409 6.59 18.24 -8.33
CA VAL A 409 6.49 18.31 -6.87
C VAL A 409 5.38 19.28 -6.49
N ARG A 410 4.44 18.84 -5.64
CA ARG A 410 3.48 19.72 -4.97
C ARG A 410 4.23 20.51 -3.91
N ASP A 411 4.50 21.77 -4.20
CA ASP A 411 5.26 22.66 -3.32
C ASP A 411 4.79 24.11 -3.46
N PRO A 412 3.60 24.42 -2.91
CA PRO A 412 2.96 25.73 -3.04
C PRO A 412 3.71 26.85 -2.30
N TYR A 413 4.57 26.52 -1.34
CA TYR A 413 5.29 27.51 -0.51
C TYR A 413 6.75 27.67 -0.89
N GLY A 414 7.24 26.90 -1.85
CA GLY A 414 8.61 27.06 -2.30
C GLY A 414 9.65 26.36 -1.41
N HIS A 415 9.28 25.32 -0.65
CA HIS A 415 10.14 24.65 0.32
C HIS A 415 11.28 23.82 -0.28
N ILE A 416 11.14 23.31 -1.50
CA ILE A 416 12.24 22.64 -2.20
C ILE A 416 13.22 23.68 -2.72
N GLU A 417 14.46 23.58 -2.25
CA GLU A 417 15.55 24.50 -2.56
C GLU A 417 16.54 23.89 -3.57
N GLU A 418 17.21 24.74 -4.35
CA GLU A 418 18.25 24.32 -5.32
C GLU A 418 19.40 23.53 -4.68
N GLN A 419 19.67 23.74 -3.39
CA GLN A 419 20.74 23.05 -2.65
C GLN A 419 20.41 21.59 -2.35
N GLN A 420 19.13 21.22 -2.40
CA GLN A 420 18.69 19.83 -2.34
C GLN A 420 18.84 19.12 -3.68
N LEU A 421 19.15 19.84 -4.78
CA LEU A 421 19.33 19.27 -6.10
C LEU A 421 20.82 19.03 -6.38
N ASN A 422 21.13 17.92 -7.05
CA ASN A 422 22.50 17.64 -7.50
C ASN A 422 22.53 17.36 -9.02
N GLY A 423 22.64 18.43 -9.81
CA GLY A 423 22.57 18.36 -11.29
C GLY A 423 21.18 18.65 -11.88
N GLY A 424 20.17 18.90 -11.04
CA GLY A 424 18.84 19.37 -11.45
C GLY A 424 18.66 20.89 -11.31
N GLU A 425 17.58 21.41 -11.87
CA GLU A 425 17.05 22.78 -11.69
C GLU A 425 15.54 22.74 -11.42
N ILE A 426 15.05 23.70 -10.62
CA ILE A 426 13.62 23.98 -10.46
C ILE A 426 13.17 24.96 -11.53
N VAL A 427 12.10 24.60 -12.25
CA VAL A 427 11.46 25.46 -13.25
C VAL A 427 9.95 25.53 -13.02
N PRO A 428 9.28 26.61 -13.46
CA PRO A 428 7.82 26.67 -13.46
C PRO A 428 7.21 25.52 -14.26
N MET A 429 6.10 24.98 -13.76
CA MET A 429 5.31 24.00 -14.50
C MET A 429 4.47 24.71 -15.57
N GLY A 430 4.40 24.13 -16.78
CA GLY A 430 3.55 24.64 -17.86
C GLY A 430 2.22 23.87 -17.98
N GLN A 431 1.30 24.38 -18.80
CA GLN A 431 0.02 23.70 -19.05
C GLN A 431 0.20 22.29 -19.63
N LYS A 432 1.14 22.11 -20.56
CA LYS A 432 1.43 20.78 -21.14
C LYS A 432 1.94 19.77 -20.10
N ASP A 433 2.64 20.24 -19.08
CA ASP A 433 3.09 19.39 -17.98
C ASP A 433 1.89 18.97 -17.11
N TRP A 434 0.96 19.89 -16.83
CA TRP A 434 -0.27 19.56 -16.12
C TRP A 434 -1.13 18.56 -16.88
N ASP A 435 -1.38 18.81 -18.17
CA ASP A 435 -2.17 17.93 -19.03
C ASP A 435 -1.54 16.52 -19.10
N LEU A 436 -0.21 16.41 -18.99
CA LEU A 436 0.51 15.15 -18.94
C LEU A 436 0.25 14.37 -17.65
N ILE A 437 0.26 15.02 -16.48
CA ILE A 437 0.14 14.34 -15.19
C ILE A 437 -1.31 14.17 -14.72
N LEU A 438 -2.25 14.97 -15.23
CA LEU A 438 -3.65 14.98 -14.81
C LEU A 438 -4.33 13.59 -14.88
N PRO A 439 -4.17 12.78 -15.95
CA PRO A 439 -4.78 11.44 -15.99
C PRO A 439 -4.29 10.51 -14.88
N TYR A 440 -3.03 10.65 -14.47
CA TYR A 440 -2.44 9.87 -13.38
C TYR A 440 -2.95 10.36 -12.02
N LEU A 441 -3.16 11.67 -11.87
CA LEU A 441 -3.80 12.23 -10.68
C LEU A 441 -5.27 11.83 -10.56
N GLN A 442 -5.99 11.67 -11.67
CA GLN A 442 -7.38 11.17 -11.68
C GLN A 442 -7.46 9.71 -11.26
N GLU A 443 -6.55 8.87 -11.75
CA GLU A 443 -6.45 7.49 -11.29
C GLU A 443 -6.03 7.42 -9.82
N ASN A 444 -5.13 8.30 -9.38
CA ASN A 444 -4.74 8.44 -7.97
C ASN A 444 -5.94 8.81 -7.07
N GLU A 445 -6.77 9.77 -7.48
CA GLU A 445 -8.02 10.14 -6.80
C GLU A 445 -8.98 8.94 -6.73
N ARG A 446 -9.15 8.20 -7.83
CA ARG A 446 -9.98 6.99 -7.86
C ARG A 446 -9.48 5.91 -6.89
N LEU A 447 -8.16 5.69 -6.85
CA LEU A 447 -7.53 4.66 -6.02
C LEU A 447 -7.56 5.02 -4.53
N PHE A 448 -7.12 6.23 -4.17
CA PHE A 448 -6.85 6.60 -2.78
C PHE A 448 -7.84 7.60 -2.18
N GLY A 449 -8.68 8.24 -3.01
CA GLY A 449 -9.63 9.27 -2.57
C GLY A 449 -8.97 10.59 -2.21
N ILE A 450 -7.74 10.80 -2.65
CA ILE A 450 -7.04 12.07 -2.51
C ILE A 450 -7.55 12.96 -3.65
N SER A 451 -8.41 13.90 -3.31
CA SER A 451 -9.10 14.72 -4.28
C SER A 451 -8.15 15.69 -4.96
N ILE A 452 -8.23 15.78 -6.29
CA ILE A 452 -7.43 16.76 -7.04
C ILE A 452 -7.82 18.18 -6.59
N GLU A 453 -9.11 18.43 -6.47
CA GLU A 453 -9.65 19.76 -6.15
C GLU A 453 -9.73 20.01 -4.64
N GLY A 454 -10.11 18.98 -3.88
CA GLY A 454 -10.30 19.08 -2.43
C GLY A 454 -9.00 19.06 -1.64
N ASP A 455 -7.97 18.36 -2.14
CA ASP A 455 -6.76 18.07 -1.37
C ASP A 455 -5.49 18.56 -2.09
N LEU A 456 -5.28 18.17 -3.37
CA LEU A 456 -4.05 18.49 -4.08
C LEU A 456 -3.95 19.99 -4.40
N LEU A 457 -4.98 20.58 -4.99
CA LEU A 457 -5.01 21.98 -5.43
C LEU A 457 -5.53 22.95 -4.36
N LYS A 458 -5.88 22.44 -3.17
CA LYS A 458 -6.30 23.25 -2.04
C LYS A 458 -5.09 23.61 -1.18
N VAL A 459 -4.86 24.91 -0.98
CA VAL A 459 -3.77 25.47 -0.18
C VAL A 459 -4.37 26.50 0.78
N ASP A 460 -4.13 26.34 2.08
CA ASP A 460 -4.69 27.21 3.13
C ASP A 460 -6.22 27.39 3.06
N GLY A 461 -6.93 26.34 2.64
CA GLY A 461 -8.38 26.36 2.50
C GLY A 461 -8.89 26.86 1.14
N GLU A 462 -8.02 27.41 0.30
CA GLU A 462 -8.38 28.02 -0.99
C GLU A 462 -7.96 27.15 -2.16
N LYS A 463 -8.81 27.06 -3.19
CA LYS A 463 -8.46 26.40 -4.46
C LYS A 463 -7.47 27.28 -5.22
N ARG A 464 -6.36 26.69 -5.66
CA ARG A 464 -5.28 27.34 -6.42
C ARG A 464 -5.12 26.72 -7.80
N SER A 465 -4.42 27.44 -8.68
CA SER A 465 -4.07 26.90 -9.99
C SER A 465 -3.02 25.78 -9.85
N PRO A 466 -3.08 24.70 -10.65
CA PRO A 466 -2.03 23.69 -10.64
C PRO A 466 -0.64 24.27 -10.93
N LEU A 467 -0.55 25.34 -11.72
CA LEU A 467 0.71 26.02 -12.05
C LEU A 467 1.30 26.83 -10.89
N GLU A 468 0.49 27.14 -9.87
CA GLU A 468 0.93 27.79 -8.62
C GLU A 468 1.29 26.76 -7.54
N VAL A 469 0.68 25.58 -7.60
CA VAL A 469 0.82 24.53 -6.59
C VAL A 469 1.98 23.58 -6.89
N TYR A 470 2.20 23.27 -8.17
CA TYR A 470 3.22 22.32 -8.60
C TYR A 470 4.41 23.01 -9.24
N ARG A 471 5.60 22.49 -8.92
CA ARG A 471 6.88 22.89 -9.51
C ARG A 471 7.50 21.70 -10.25
N LYS A 472 8.29 21.99 -11.29
CA LYS A 472 8.97 20.97 -12.08
C LYS A 472 10.46 20.96 -11.74
N VAL A 473 10.99 19.80 -11.39
CA VAL A 473 12.43 19.54 -11.30
C VAL A 473 12.86 18.78 -12.55
N ARG A 474 13.92 19.25 -13.22
CA ARG A 474 14.47 18.63 -14.44
C ARG A 474 16.00 18.69 -14.46
N PRO A 475 16.70 17.95 -15.35
CA PRO A 475 18.15 18.02 -15.46
C PRO A 475 18.62 19.39 -15.97
N LYS A 476 19.70 19.93 -15.40
CA LYS A 476 20.38 21.12 -15.91
C LYS A 476 20.94 20.85 -17.32
N GLY A 477 20.68 21.75 -18.26
CA GLY A 477 21.20 21.65 -19.63
C GLY A 477 20.30 20.92 -20.64
N SER A 478 19.07 20.57 -20.28
CA SER A 478 18.06 19.99 -21.21
C SER A 478 17.49 20.98 -22.25
N GLY A 479 18.10 22.16 -22.41
CA GLY A 479 17.76 23.11 -23.45
C GLY A 479 18.23 22.61 -24.82
N LYS A 480 17.27 22.18 -25.67
CA LYS A 480 17.46 21.72 -27.05
C LYS A 480 18.67 20.81 -27.23
N ILE A 481 18.47 19.52 -26.99
CA ILE A 481 19.29 18.50 -27.64
C ILE A 481 19.00 18.64 -29.15
N GLU A 482 19.85 19.37 -29.86
CA GLU A 482 19.90 19.28 -31.32
C GLU A 482 20.12 17.81 -31.68
N SER A 483 19.35 17.34 -32.65
CA SER A 483 19.37 15.98 -33.17
C SER A 483 20.72 15.67 -33.81
N ASN A 484 21.75 15.40 -33.01
CA ASN A 484 22.95 14.76 -33.50
C ASN A 484 22.67 13.26 -33.52
N GLY A 485 22.08 12.85 -34.63
CA GLY A 485 21.94 11.45 -35.00
C GLY A 485 23.30 10.78 -34.94
N LEU A 486 23.39 9.72 -34.15
CA LEU A 486 24.42 8.72 -34.35
C LEU A 486 24.02 7.96 -35.61
N GLU A 487 24.64 8.32 -36.72
CA GLU A 487 24.67 7.47 -37.91
C GLU A 487 25.25 6.12 -37.50
N GLU A 488 24.43 5.08 -37.60
CA GLU A 488 24.86 3.69 -37.52
C GLU A 488 25.90 3.46 -38.62
N TRP A 489 27.15 3.26 -38.21
CA TRP A 489 28.17 2.73 -39.09
C TRP A 489 27.84 1.27 -39.36
N GLY A 490 27.38 0.99 -40.58
CA GLY A 490 27.29 -0.36 -41.10
C GLY A 490 28.68 -0.96 -41.34
N GLU A 491 28.80 -2.23 -40.99
CA GLU A 491 29.18 -3.35 -41.88
C GLU A 491 28.53 -4.64 -41.36
#